data_AF-A0A3R7ITL9-F1
#
_entry.id   AF-A0A3R7ITL9-F1
#
_cell.length_a   1.000
_cell.length_b   1.000
_cell.length_c   1.000
_cell.angle_alpha   90.00
_cell.angle_beta   90.00
_cell.angle_gamma   90.00
#
_symmetry.space_group_name_H-M   'P 1'
#
loop_
_entity.id
_entity.type
_entity.pdbx_description
1 polymer ?
#
loop_
_entity_poly.entity_id
_entity_poly.type
_entity_poly.pdbx_seq_one_letter_code
_entity_poly.pdbx_strand_id
1 'polypeptide(L)'
;MPLQTDTYDLNDEAERLKEECRETAEKLAPLDAENPAAPRLQRRGNQLQSQLDGVRWARSEWDVDAVTLGGLTGGEYGHVEDELPAAGGPGARRVYYVAKGTVDAPYLDDDMDFDACIAAASGLPIGYLRWAEARIDELSSVTEGNEPRFADWLADARKEQSTDE
;
A
#
# COMPACT_ATOMS: atom_id res chain seq x y z
N MET A 1 11.41 -16.97 -1.94
CA MET A 1 10.11 -17.27 -1.30
C MET A 1 9.75 -16.03 -0.50
N PRO A 2 8.58 -15.44 -0.75
CA PRO A 2 8.10 -14.25 -0.04
C PRO A 2 8.01 -14.49 1.47
N LEU A 3 8.14 -13.42 2.26
CA LEU A 3 8.11 -13.47 3.72
C LEU A 3 6.75 -14.00 4.21
N GLN A 4 5.68 -13.49 3.62
CA GLN A 4 4.28 -13.86 3.78
C GLN A 4 3.57 -13.68 2.44
N THR A 5 2.51 -14.45 2.19
CA THR A 5 1.67 -14.31 0.99
C THR A 5 0.22 -14.25 1.39
N ASP A 6 -0.55 -13.40 0.73
CA ASP A 6 -2.00 -13.34 0.90
C ASP A 6 -2.71 -13.13 -0.43
N THR A 7 -3.93 -13.64 -0.53
CA THR A 7 -4.79 -13.53 -1.71
C THR A 7 -5.93 -12.57 -1.40
N TYR A 8 -5.99 -11.52 -2.21
CA TYR A 8 -6.92 -10.41 -2.02
C TYR A 8 -8.05 -10.50 -3.02
N ASP A 9 -9.27 -10.71 -2.53
CA ASP A 9 -10.49 -10.54 -3.33
C ASP A 9 -10.69 -9.04 -3.62
N LEU A 10 -10.78 -8.68 -4.91
CA LEU A 10 -10.88 -7.31 -5.39
C LEU A 10 -12.24 -6.67 -5.05
N ASN A 11 -13.30 -7.47 -4.85
CA ASN A 11 -14.59 -6.95 -4.37
C ASN A 11 -14.51 -6.57 -2.90
N ASP A 12 -13.97 -7.46 -2.07
CA ASP A 12 -13.81 -7.24 -0.64
C ASP A 12 -12.89 -6.03 -0.39
N GLU A 13 -11.79 -5.94 -1.15
CA GLU A 13 -10.86 -4.81 -1.06
C GLU A 13 -11.48 -3.49 -1.53
N ALA A 14 -12.30 -3.51 -2.57
CA ALA A 14 -13.02 -2.32 -3.01
C ALA A 14 -14.03 -1.84 -1.95
N GLU A 15 -14.74 -2.75 -1.29
CA GLU A 15 -15.66 -2.37 -0.22
C GLU A 15 -14.91 -1.92 1.05
N ARG A 16 -13.79 -2.56 1.42
CA ARG A 16 -12.92 -2.11 2.52
C ARG A 16 -12.40 -0.70 2.29
N LEU A 17 -11.82 -0.42 1.13
CA LEU A 17 -11.29 0.91 0.79
C LEU A 17 -12.39 1.98 0.76
N LYS A 18 -13.58 1.63 0.28
CA LYS A 18 -14.75 2.51 0.28
C LYS A 18 -15.22 2.84 1.70
N GLU A 19 -15.24 1.88 2.60
CA GLU A 19 -15.56 2.12 4.01
C GLU A 19 -14.49 2.99 4.68
N GLU A 20 -13.20 2.72 4.45
CA GLU A 20 -12.13 3.59 4.96
C GLU A 20 -12.19 5.03 4.41
N CYS A 21 -12.58 5.20 3.14
CA CYS A 21 -12.85 6.52 2.57
C CYS A 21 -13.97 7.23 3.34
N ARG A 22 -15.07 6.52 3.61
CA ARG A 22 -16.23 7.03 4.34
C ARG A 22 -15.84 7.42 5.76
N GLU A 23 -15.19 6.54 6.50
CA GLU A 23 -14.71 6.84 7.86
C GLU A 23 -13.77 8.04 7.88
N THR A 24 -12.86 8.14 6.91
CA THR A 24 -11.93 9.27 6.82
C THR A 24 -12.68 10.57 6.55
N ALA A 25 -13.71 10.55 5.70
CA ALA A 25 -14.58 11.69 5.44
C ALA A 25 -15.40 12.08 6.69
N GLU A 26 -15.94 11.11 7.41
CA GLU A 26 -16.67 11.34 8.68
C GLU A 26 -15.76 11.94 9.76
N LYS A 27 -14.49 11.52 9.84
CA LYS A 27 -13.48 12.10 10.74
C LYS A 27 -13.06 13.52 10.32
N LEU A 28 -13.05 13.81 9.01
CA LEU A 28 -12.65 15.12 8.47
C LEU A 28 -13.79 16.15 8.56
N ALA A 29 -15.03 15.75 8.30
CA ALA A 29 -16.20 16.62 8.23
C ALA A 29 -16.39 17.60 9.42
N PRO A 30 -16.17 17.21 10.70
CA PRO A 30 -16.33 18.13 11.82
C PRO A 30 -15.10 19.04 12.07
N LEU A 31 -13.99 18.84 11.35
CA LEU A 31 -12.76 19.60 11.58
C LEU A 31 -12.77 20.91 10.79
N ASP A 32 -12.30 21.98 11.44
CA ASP A 32 -12.00 23.24 10.78
C ASP A 32 -10.80 23.09 9.83
N ALA A 33 -10.73 23.91 8.78
CA ALA A 33 -9.61 23.98 7.86
C ALA A 33 -8.29 24.36 8.54
N GLU A 34 -8.34 25.12 9.64
CA GLU A 34 -7.17 25.47 10.45
C GLU A 34 -6.69 24.32 11.35
N ASN A 35 -7.47 23.24 11.48
CA ASN A 35 -7.08 22.08 12.27
C ASN A 35 -5.87 21.36 11.63
N PRO A 36 -4.75 21.17 12.35
CA PRO A 36 -3.56 20.51 11.81
C PRO A 36 -3.79 19.06 11.31
N ALA A 37 -4.85 18.39 11.78
CA ALA A 37 -5.24 17.05 11.33
C ALA A 37 -6.00 17.07 10.00
N ALA A 38 -6.69 18.17 9.65
CA ALA A 38 -7.52 18.23 8.45
C ALA A 38 -6.73 17.98 7.15
N PRO A 39 -5.57 18.62 6.91
CA PRO A 39 -4.76 18.32 5.73
C PRO A 39 -4.24 16.88 5.67
N ARG A 40 -4.00 16.24 6.84
CA ARG A 40 -3.54 14.84 6.91
C ARG A 40 -4.65 13.87 6.52
N LEU A 41 -5.85 14.06 7.08
CA LEU A 41 -7.03 13.25 6.75
C LEU A 41 -7.45 13.46 5.30
N GLN A 42 -7.39 14.68 4.77
CA GLN A 42 -7.70 14.95 3.37
C GLN A 42 -6.72 14.21 2.43
N ARG A 43 -5.41 14.22 2.73
CA ARG A 43 -4.43 13.44 1.95
C ARG A 43 -4.69 11.94 2.03
N ARG A 44 -5.01 11.42 3.22
CA ARG A 44 -5.36 10.00 3.41
C ARG A 44 -6.61 9.63 2.59
N GLY A 45 -7.67 10.43 2.64
CA GLY A 45 -8.89 10.21 1.86
C GLY A 45 -8.61 10.19 0.36
N ASN A 46 -7.82 11.14 -0.15
CA ASN A 46 -7.43 11.16 -1.56
C ASN A 46 -6.59 9.94 -1.96
N GLN A 47 -5.72 9.46 -1.07
CA GLN A 47 -4.93 8.25 -1.31
C GLN A 47 -5.82 7.01 -1.36
N LEU A 48 -6.75 6.86 -0.40
CA LEU A 48 -7.72 5.77 -0.36
C LEU A 48 -8.63 5.76 -1.59
N GLN A 49 -9.13 6.93 -2.01
CA GLN A 49 -9.94 7.06 -3.21
C GLN A 49 -9.17 6.63 -4.46
N SER A 50 -7.90 7.08 -4.57
CA SER A 50 -7.03 6.66 -5.68
C SER A 50 -6.79 5.14 -5.70
N GLN A 51 -6.64 4.51 -4.54
CA GLN A 51 -6.51 3.05 -4.44
C GLN A 51 -7.81 2.34 -4.85
N LEU A 52 -8.96 2.81 -4.35
CA LEU A 52 -10.29 2.29 -4.67
C LEU A 52 -10.56 2.32 -6.17
N ASP A 53 -10.24 3.42 -6.84
CA ASP A 53 -10.42 3.56 -8.28
C ASP A 53 -9.51 2.59 -9.05
N GLY A 54 -8.30 2.33 -8.54
CA GLY A 54 -7.38 1.34 -9.08
C GLY A 54 -7.87 -0.10 -8.96
N VAL A 55 -8.38 -0.49 -7.79
CA VAL A 55 -8.93 -1.84 -7.55
C VAL A 55 -10.20 -2.06 -8.38
N ARG A 56 -11.06 -1.05 -8.50
CA ARG A 56 -12.25 -1.11 -9.37
C ARG A 56 -11.88 -1.26 -10.83
N TRP A 57 -10.86 -0.55 -11.29
CA TRP A 57 -10.34 -0.72 -12.64
C TRP A 57 -9.85 -2.15 -12.85
N ALA A 58 -9.02 -2.68 -11.95
CA ALA A 58 -8.47 -4.04 -12.06
C ALA A 58 -9.57 -5.10 -12.18
N ARG A 59 -10.59 -5.00 -11.32
CA ARG A 59 -11.78 -5.87 -11.39
C ARG A 59 -12.51 -5.75 -12.73
N SER A 60 -12.67 -4.55 -13.26
CA SER A 60 -13.35 -4.35 -14.54
C SER A 60 -12.55 -4.77 -15.76
N GLU A 61 -11.22 -4.67 -15.69
CA GLU A 61 -10.31 -4.94 -16.81
C GLU A 61 -10.00 -6.42 -16.94
N TRP A 62 -9.70 -7.09 -15.83
CA TRP A 62 -9.13 -8.44 -15.85
C TRP A 62 -10.15 -9.56 -15.75
N ASP A 63 -11.40 -9.25 -15.41
CA ASP A 63 -12.46 -10.25 -15.19
C ASP A 63 -12.04 -11.37 -14.21
N VAL A 64 -11.23 -11.00 -13.21
CA VAL A 64 -10.83 -11.88 -12.10
C VAL A 64 -11.33 -11.33 -10.77
N ASP A 65 -11.57 -12.25 -9.84
CA ASP A 65 -12.04 -11.91 -8.50
C ASP A 65 -10.88 -11.60 -7.55
N ALA A 66 -9.68 -12.13 -7.77
CA ALA A 66 -8.58 -12.00 -6.81
C ALA A 66 -7.19 -11.92 -7.44
N VAL A 67 -6.23 -11.42 -6.66
CA VAL A 67 -4.78 -11.44 -6.95
C VAL A 67 -4.00 -11.85 -5.71
N THR A 68 -2.85 -12.48 -5.88
CA THR A 68 -1.97 -12.90 -4.78
C THR A 68 -0.73 -12.01 -4.72
N LEU A 69 -0.50 -11.43 -3.55
CA LEU A 69 0.65 -10.58 -3.26
C LEU A 69 1.52 -11.22 -2.17
N GLY A 70 2.81 -10.93 -2.22
CA GLY A 70 3.82 -11.42 -1.31
C GLY A 70 4.64 -10.30 -0.70
N GLY A 71 4.86 -10.37 0.61
CA GLY A 71 5.79 -9.50 1.32
C GLY A 71 7.22 -9.76 0.88
N LEU A 72 7.98 -8.68 0.68
CA LEU A 72 9.39 -8.74 0.32
C LEU A 72 10.22 -9.09 1.56
N THR A 73 11.09 -10.07 1.41
CA THR A 73 12.19 -10.27 2.37
C THR A 73 13.19 -9.11 2.29
N GLY A 74 14.00 -8.91 3.33
CA GLY A 74 15.03 -7.87 3.30
C GLY A 74 16.02 -7.99 2.13
N GLY A 75 16.29 -9.22 1.65
CA GLY A 75 17.11 -9.46 0.47
C GLY A 75 16.41 -9.06 -0.84
N GLU A 76 15.11 -9.35 -0.97
CA GLU A 76 14.33 -8.94 -2.15
C GLU A 76 14.14 -7.42 -2.19
N TYR A 77 13.94 -6.80 -1.03
CA TYR A 77 13.89 -5.35 -0.88
C TYR A 77 15.20 -4.69 -1.33
N GLY A 78 16.34 -5.20 -0.84
CA GLY A 78 17.68 -4.70 -1.22
C GLY A 78 17.95 -4.88 -2.72
N HIS A 79 17.56 -6.03 -3.29
CA HIS A 79 17.69 -6.26 -4.74
C HIS A 79 16.88 -5.26 -5.57
N VAL A 80 15.66 -4.90 -5.13
CA VAL A 80 14.89 -3.85 -5.80
C VAL A 80 15.58 -2.48 -5.71
N GLU A 81 16.18 -2.16 -4.56
CA GLU A 81 16.92 -0.90 -4.41
C GLU A 81 18.19 -0.86 -5.29
N ASP A 82 18.85 -1.99 -5.50
CA ASP A 82 20.03 -2.12 -6.36
C ASP A 82 19.69 -2.00 -7.85
N GLU A 83 18.57 -2.58 -8.29
CA GLU A 83 18.11 -2.55 -9.68
C GLU A 83 17.42 -1.23 -10.06
N LEU A 84 17.07 -0.39 -9.07
CA LEU A 84 16.44 0.89 -9.33
C LEU A 84 17.44 1.82 -10.03
N PRO A 85 17.11 2.39 -11.20
CA PRO A 85 18.02 3.31 -11.89
C PRO A 85 18.32 4.52 -11.01
N ALA A 86 19.54 5.05 -11.07
CA ALA A 86 19.99 6.17 -10.23
C ALA A 86 19.16 7.47 -10.39
N ALA A 87 18.46 7.62 -11.52
CA ALA A 87 17.51 8.72 -11.78
C ALA A 87 16.05 8.37 -11.43
N GLY A 88 15.79 7.16 -10.93
CA GLY A 88 14.49 6.63 -10.58
C GLY A 88 13.89 7.35 -9.38
N GLY A 89 12.75 8.01 -9.59
CA GLY A 89 11.98 8.61 -8.51
C GLY A 89 11.08 7.62 -7.76
N PRO A 90 10.31 8.07 -6.76
CA PRO A 90 9.37 7.24 -6.00
C PRO A 90 8.31 6.53 -6.85
N GLY A 91 8.06 7.00 -8.08
CA GLY A 91 7.19 6.33 -9.04
C GLY A 91 7.81 5.05 -9.63
N ALA A 92 9.09 5.12 -10.01
CA ALA A 92 9.82 3.97 -10.54
C ALA A 92 9.98 2.90 -9.46
N ARG A 93 10.33 3.30 -8.23
CA ARG A 93 10.43 2.38 -7.09
C ARG A 93 9.16 1.55 -6.91
N ARG A 94 7.99 2.19 -6.94
CA ARG A 94 6.70 1.50 -6.77
C ARG A 94 6.47 0.40 -7.81
N VAL A 95 6.83 0.66 -9.06
CA VAL A 95 6.70 -0.34 -10.13
C VAL A 95 7.53 -1.57 -9.82
N TYR A 96 8.79 -1.39 -9.39
CA TYR A 96 9.68 -2.49 -9.07
C TYR A 96 9.21 -3.27 -7.83
N TYR A 97 8.70 -2.56 -6.82
CA TYR A 97 8.14 -3.19 -5.61
C TYR A 97 6.94 -4.06 -5.95
N VAL A 98 6.01 -3.53 -6.75
CA VAL A 98 4.83 -4.29 -7.18
C VAL A 98 5.24 -5.45 -8.07
N ALA A 99 6.15 -5.24 -9.03
CA ALA A 99 6.67 -6.32 -9.87
C ALA A 99 7.31 -7.45 -9.05
N LYS A 100 8.02 -7.11 -7.96
CA LYS A 100 8.69 -8.10 -7.11
C LYS A 100 7.72 -8.79 -6.13
N GLY A 101 6.74 -8.04 -5.61
CA GLY A 101 5.81 -8.52 -4.60
C GLY A 101 4.50 -9.06 -5.15
N THR A 102 4.32 -9.12 -6.47
CA THR A 102 3.18 -9.82 -7.08
C THR A 102 3.55 -11.29 -7.25
N VAL A 103 2.71 -12.19 -6.76
CA VAL A 103 2.92 -13.65 -6.86
C VAL A 103 2.04 -14.24 -7.96
N ASP A 104 0.78 -13.84 -8.01
CA ASP A 104 -0.18 -14.26 -9.03
C ASP A 104 -1.10 -13.08 -9.36
N ALA A 105 -1.16 -12.70 -10.63
CA ALA A 105 -2.06 -11.67 -11.12
C ALA A 105 -2.22 -11.79 -12.64
N PRO A 106 -3.34 -11.30 -13.21
CA PRO A 106 -3.65 -11.43 -14.64
C PRO A 106 -2.66 -10.75 -15.62
N TYR A 107 -1.79 -9.88 -15.12
CA TYR A 107 -0.76 -9.21 -15.92
C TYR A 107 0.59 -9.93 -15.88
N LEU A 108 0.66 -11.10 -15.23
CA LEU A 108 1.87 -11.93 -15.15
C LEU A 108 1.62 -13.28 -15.82
N ASP A 109 2.66 -13.79 -16.48
CA ASP A 109 2.78 -15.16 -16.96
C ASP A 109 3.87 -15.90 -16.13
N ASP A 110 3.73 -17.21 -15.97
CA ASP A 110 4.62 -18.04 -15.13
C ASP A 110 6.11 -18.03 -15.56
N ASP A 111 6.39 -17.69 -16.82
CA ASP A 111 7.72 -17.67 -17.42
C ASP A 111 8.34 -16.26 -17.54
N MET A 112 7.67 -15.24 -17.01
CA MET A 112 8.19 -13.88 -17.00
C MET A 112 9.40 -13.74 -16.09
N ASP A 113 10.47 -13.15 -16.64
CA ASP A 113 11.58 -12.67 -15.84
C ASP A 113 11.24 -11.35 -15.14
N PHE A 114 12.14 -10.89 -14.27
CA PHE A 114 11.87 -9.71 -13.45
C PHE A 114 11.71 -8.42 -14.27
N ASP A 115 12.46 -8.28 -15.37
CA ASP A 115 12.35 -7.12 -16.27
C ASP A 115 10.99 -7.11 -17.00
N ALA A 116 10.52 -8.27 -17.43
CA ALA A 116 9.18 -8.43 -17.99
C ALA A 116 8.11 -8.08 -16.95
N CYS A 117 8.25 -8.53 -15.70
CA CYS A 117 7.33 -8.18 -14.61
C CYS A 117 7.30 -6.66 -14.36
N ILE A 118 8.46 -5.98 -14.39
CA ILE A 118 8.55 -4.52 -14.28
C ILE A 118 7.82 -3.85 -15.44
N ALA A 119 8.03 -4.33 -16.67
CA ALA A 119 7.36 -3.79 -17.85
C ALA A 119 5.83 -3.94 -17.76
N ALA A 120 5.32 -5.11 -17.36
CA ALA A 120 3.90 -5.33 -17.15
C ALA A 120 3.33 -4.42 -16.03
N ALA A 121 4.00 -4.37 -14.88
CA ALA A 121 3.60 -3.50 -13.76
C ALA A 121 3.62 -2.01 -14.14
N SER A 122 4.53 -1.58 -15.02
CA SER A 122 4.63 -0.18 -15.45
C SER A 122 3.43 0.30 -16.25
N GLY A 123 2.69 -0.62 -16.89
CA GLY A 123 1.46 -0.33 -17.64
C GLY A 123 0.23 -0.16 -16.76
N LEU A 124 0.32 -0.49 -15.46
CA LEU A 124 -0.82 -0.47 -14.55
C LEU A 124 -1.18 0.95 -14.09
N PRO A 125 -2.47 1.25 -13.85
CA PRO A 125 -2.87 2.52 -13.27
C PRO A 125 -2.24 2.77 -11.92
N ILE A 126 -1.83 4.03 -11.69
CA ILE A 126 -1.17 4.44 -10.44
C ILE A 126 -1.99 4.11 -9.18
N GLY A 127 -3.33 4.12 -9.29
CA GLY A 127 -4.22 3.73 -8.19
C GLY A 127 -4.02 2.29 -7.75
N TYR A 128 -3.95 1.36 -8.72
CA TYR A 128 -3.73 -0.06 -8.46
C TYR A 128 -2.32 -0.28 -7.90
N LEU A 129 -1.31 0.34 -8.51
CA LEU A 129 0.07 0.25 -8.02
C LEU A 129 0.21 0.72 -6.58
N ARG A 130 -0.50 1.80 -6.19
CA ARG A 130 -0.51 2.29 -4.80
C ARG A 130 -1.23 1.36 -3.84
N TRP A 131 -2.23 0.63 -4.31
CA TRP A 131 -2.93 -0.36 -3.50
C TRP A 131 -2.04 -1.59 -3.28
N ALA A 132 -1.48 -2.13 -4.36
CA ALA A 132 -0.63 -3.32 -4.31
C ALA A 132 0.64 -3.07 -3.49
N GLU A 133 1.32 -1.93 -3.67
CA GLU A 133 2.48 -1.55 -2.83
C GLU A 133 2.10 -1.50 -1.34
N ALA A 134 0.95 -0.93 -0.98
CA ALA A 134 0.52 -0.87 0.41
C ALA A 134 0.26 -2.25 1.03
N ARG A 135 -0.31 -3.18 0.26
CA ARG A 135 -0.51 -4.58 0.71
C ARG A 135 0.82 -5.32 0.83
N ILE A 136 1.72 -5.14 -0.13
CA ILE A 136 3.07 -5.72 -0.11
C ILE A 136 3.85 -5.19 1.10
N ASP A 137 3.80 -3.88 1.37
CA ASP A 137 4.47 -3.29 2.53
C ASP A 137 3.93 -3.86 3.85
N GLU A 138 2.62 -4.05 3.95
CA GLU A 138 1.99 -4.69 5.12
C GLU A 138 2.50 -6.13 5.32
N LEU A 139 2.55 -6.93 4.25
CA LEU A 139 3.08 -8.30 4.28
C LEU A 139 4.60 -8.38 4.51
N SER A 140 5.33 -7.33 4.15
CA SER A 140 6.78 -7.21 4.36
C SER A 140 7.12 -6.81 5.80
N SER A 141 6.16 -6.23 6.51
CA SER A 141 6.34 -5.81 7.90
C SER A 141 6.27 -7.02 8.85
N VAL A 142 7.27 -7.16 9.73
CA VAL A 142 7.21 -8.11 10.85
C VAL A 142 6.30 -7.51 11.91
N THR A 143 4.98 -7.63 11.73
CA THR A 143 4.03 -7.28 12.78
C THR A 143 3.76 -8.54 13.60
N GLU A 144 4.74 -8.93 14.43
CA GLU A 144 4.51 -9.92 15.46
C GLU A 144 4.05 -9.19 16.73
N GLY A 145 2.76 -9.31 17.06
CA GLY A 145 2.26 -8.99 18.39
C GLY A 145 1.60 -7.62 18.57
N ASN A 146 0.73 -7.60 19.57
CA ASN A 146 -0.06 -6.48 20.06
C ASN A 146 0.79 -5.43 20.81
N GLU A 147 2.06 -5.27 20.41
CA GLU A 147 2.99 -4.35 21.06
C GLU A 147 2.69 -2.90 20.67
N PRO A 148 2.80 -1.95 21.60
CA PRO A 148 2.61 -0.54 21.31
C PRO A 148 3.59 -0.10 20.23
N ARG A 149 3.07 0.58 19.21
CA ARG A 149 3.91 1.15 18.15
C ARG A 149 4.70 2.32 18.73
N PHE A 150 5.75 2.73 18.02
CA PHE A 150 6.51 3.95 18.37
C PHE A 150 5.60 5.18 18.59
N ALA A 151 4.49 5.28 17.84
CA ALA A 151 3.51 6.35 17.99
C ALA A 151 2.81 6.33 19.37
N ASP A 152 2.57 5.15 19.94
CA ASP A 152 1.96 4.97 21.26
C ASP A 152 2.95 5.42 22.35
N TRP A 153 4.22 5.01 22.26
CA TRP A 153 5.28 5.49 23.16
C TRP A 153 5.48 7.00 23.07
N LEU A 154 5.40 7.57 21.87
CA LEU A 154 5.50 9.02 21.67
C LEU A 154 4.31 9.77 22.29
N ALA A 155 3.11 9.21 22.23
CA ALA A 155 1.93 9.78 22.86
C ALA A 155 2.02 9.72 24.39
N ASP A 156 2.51 8.61 24.94
CA ASP A 156 2.67 8.43 26.38
C ASP A 156 3.76 9.35 26.95
N ALA A 157 4.91 9.46 26.29
CA ALA A 157 5.97 10.40 26.68
C ALA A 157 5.49 11.87 26.69
N ARG A 158 4.58 12.24 25.76
CA ARG A 158 3.98 13.59 25.72
C ARG A 158 2.98 13.82 26.86
N LYS A 159 2.23 12.79 27.26
CA LYS A 159 1.32 12.87 28.42
C LYS A 159 2.10 13.03 29.72
N GLU A 160 3.19 12.27 29.89
CA GLU A 160 4.06 12.38 31.07
C GLU A 160 4.64 13.79 31.22
N GLN A 161 5.16 14.38 30.13
CA GLN A 161 5.68 15.76 30.16
C GLN A 161 4.62 16.84 30.46
N SER A 162 3.36 16.62 30.06
CA SER A 162 2.26 17.55 30.34
C SER A 162 1.73 17.47 31.77
N THR A 163 2.10 16.44 32.53
CA THR A 163 1.62 16.22 33.91
C THR A 163 2.64 16.73 34.95
N ASP A 164 3.86 17.04 34.51
CA ASP A 164 4.96 17.58 35.33
C ASP A 164 5.13 19.13 35.21
N GLU A 165 4.21 19.83 34.53
CA GLU A 165 4.05 21.30 34.53
C GLU A 165 2.81 21.75 35.31
#